data_AF-A0A1F5X1E5-F1
#
_entry.id   AF-A0A1F5X1E5-F1
#
_cell.length_a   1.000
_cell.length_b   1.000
_cell.length_c   1.000
_cell.angle_alpha   90.00
_cell.angle_beta   90.00
_cell.angle_gamma   90.00
#
_symmetry.space_group_name_H-M   'P 1'
#
loop_
_entity.id
_entity.type
_entity.pdbx_description
1 polymer ?
#
loop_
_entity_poly.entity_id
_entity_poly.type
_entity_poly.pdbx_seq_one_letter_code
_entity_poly.pdbx_strand_id
1 'polypeptide(L)'
;MATTPGESVYVILIDILRNNTLAGTIQIPPNRSLCTIAEILNFFNVTLDYNVKIWIKREKQNTCRDQNYDRYASLPWEHFNNCVIALAYYRPNPEVFENYIQSLREKKFADALKEQEKIWEEKKRKKEERAGKAPIYVALKNKAIQALKKRKIKARIEAELAEKEKTENKEKK
;
A
#
# COMPACT_ATOMS: atom_id res chain seq x y z
N MET A 1 -20.58 -15.44 11.59
CA MET A 1 -21.47 -14.62 10.76
C MET A 1 -20.58 -13.71 9.94
N ALA A 2 -20.63 -13.81 8.61
CA ALA A 2 -19.82 -12.95 7.74
C ALA A 2 -20.31 -11.50 7.90
N THR A 3 -19.42 -10.60 8.29
CA THR A 3 -19.68 -9.15 8.30
C THR A 3 -19.99 -8.73 6.88
N THR A 4 -21.25 -8.37 6.61
CA THR A 4 -21.62 -7.63 5.41
C THR A 4 -20.67 -6.43 5.33
N PRO A 5 -19.94 -6.20 4.22
CA PRO A 5 -19.14 -4.99 4.08
C PRO A 5 -20.07 -3.81 4.38
N GLY A 6 -19.74 -3.03 5.40
CA GLY A 6 -20.50 -1.82 5.71
C GLY A 6 -20.62 -0.99 4.44
N GLU A 7 -21.81 -0.49 4.15
CA GLU A 7 -21.96 0.47 3.08
C GLU A 7 -21.01 1.64 3.33
N SER A 8 -20.36 2.13 2.28
CA SER A 8 -19.36 3.18 2.40
C SER A 8 -19.55 4.21 1.33
N VAL A 9 -19.28 5.47 1.68
CA VAL A 9 -19.38 6.61 0.76
C VAL A 9 -18.01 7.22 0.55
N TYR A 10 -17.68 7.50 -0.70
CA TYR A 10 -16.47 8.24 -1.03
C TYR A 10 -16.76 9.73 -1.13
N VAL A 11 -16.03 10.53 -0.35
CA VAL A 11 -16.20 11.98 -0.31
C VAL A 11 -14.87 12.66 -0.61
N ILE A 12 -14.92 13.69 -1.45
CA ILE A 12 -13.80 14.60 -1.68
C ILE A 12 -14.14 15.93 -1.01
N LEU A 13 -13.28 16.39 -0.11
CA LEU A 13 -13.36 17.70 0.52
C LEU A 13 -12.32 18.63 -0.11
N ILE A 14 -12.77 19.76 -0.64
CA ILE A 14 -11.92 20.83 -1.17
C ILE A 14 -12.07 22.03 -0.24
N ASP A 15 -10.98 22.42 0.41
CA ASP A 15 -10.88 23.71 1.09
C ASP A 15 -10.19 24.70 0.13
N ILE A 16 -11.01 25.52 -0.53
CA ILE A 16 -10.51 26.50 -1.51
C ILE A 16 -9.73 27.61 -0.82
N LEU A 17 -10.08 27.94 0.42
CA LEU A 17 -9.45 29.02 1.18
C LEU A 17 -8.03 28.66 1.58
N ARG A 18 -7.80 27.40 1.97
CA ARG A 18 -6.49 26.88 2.38
C ARG A 18 -5.75 26.17 1.24
N ASN A 19 -6.33 26.15 0.04
CA ASN A 19 -5.85 25.40 -1.12
C ASN A 19 -5.51 23.93 -0.76
N ASN A 20 -6.39 23.30 0.00
CA ASN A 20 -6.20 21.94 0.48
C ASN A 20 -7.29 21.03 -0.11
N THR A 21 -6.91 19.78 -0.39
CA THR A 21 -7.84 18.79 -0.91
C THR A 21 -7.62 17.47 -0.20
N LEU A 22 -8.68 16.99 0.43
CA LEU A 22 -8.73 15.73 1.16
C LEU A 22 -9.74 14.82 0.49
N ALA A 23 -9.48 13.52 0.47
CA ALA A 23 -10.44 12.57 -0.04
C ALA A 23 -10.39 11.30 0.79
N GLY A 24 -11.54 10.70 1.06
CA GLY A 24 -11.63 9.57 1.97
C GLY A 24 -12.93 8.80 1.80
N THR A 25 -12.87 7.54 2.21
CA THR A 25 -14.03 6.66 2.29
C THR A 25 -14.55 6.63 3.72
N ILE A 26 -15.80 7.01 3.91
CA ILE A 26 -16.47 7.02 5.21
C ILE A 26 -17.34 5.77 5.30
N GLN A 27 -17.18 5.02 6.39
CA GLN A 27 -18.01 3.86 6.70
C GLN A 27 -19.35 4.31 7.29
N ILE A 28 -20.45 3.84 6.72
CA ILE A 28 -21.79 4.16 7.22
C ILE A 28 -22.04 3.34 8.49
N PRO A 29 -22.39 3.98 9.63
CA PRO A 29 -22.76 3.25 10.84
C PRO A 29 -23.99 2.36 10.59
N PRO A 30 -24.01 1.13 11.14
CA PRO A 30 -25.18 0.27 11.00
C PRO A 30 -26.42 0.97 11.59
N ASN A 31 -27.55 0.89 10.87
CA ASN A 31 -28.84 1.49 11.23
C ASN A 31 -28.92 3.03 11.18
N ARG A 32 -27.99 3.72 10.51
CA ARG A 32 -28.05 5.19 10.38
C ARG A 32 -28.16 5.61 8.92
N SER A 33 -29.32 6.15 8.54
CA SER A 33 -29.60 6.60 7.16
C SER A 33 -29.22 8.06 6.88
N LEU A 34 -29.09 8.89 7.92
CA LEU A 34 -28.81 10.32 7.81
C LEU A 34 -27.43 10.70 8.38
N CYS A 35 -26.78 11.65 7.72
CA CYS A 35 -25.51 12.25 8.10
C CYS A 35 -25.59 13.76 8.01
N THR A 36 -24.91 14.44 8.92
CA THR A 36 -24.69 15.89 8.86
C THR A 36 -23.36 16.21 8.21
N ILE A 37 -23.28 17.37 7.55
CA ILE A 37 -22.00 17.81 6.97
C ILE A 37 -20.95 18.02 8.06
N ALA A 38 -21.36 18.45 9.27
CA ALA A 38 -20.47 18.54 10.43
C ALA A 38 -19.73 17.21 10.72
N GLU A 39 -20.39 16.07 10.57
CA GLU A 39 -19.78 14.76 10.81
C GLU A 39 -18.73 14.41 9.75
N ILE A 40 -19.00 14.74 8.50
CA ILE A 40 -18.04 14.57 7.40
C ILE A 40 -16.82 15.46 7.63
N LEU A 41 -17.02 16.70 8.05
CA LEU A 41 -15.93 17.63 8.34
C LEU A 41 -15.09 17.16 9.53
N ASN A 42 -15.74 16.62 10.58
CA ASN A 42 -15.05 16.02 11.72
C ASN A 42 -14.20 14.82 11.30
N PHE A 43 -14.69 13.97 10.37
CA PHE A 43 -13.91 12.86 9.83
C PHE A 43 -12.61 13.33 9.16
N PHE A 44 -12.63 14.48 8.49
CA PHE A 44 -11.45 15.09 7.88
C PHE A 44 -10.66 16.03 8.82
N ASN A 45 -11.02 16.12 10.11
CA ASN A 45 -10.45 17.06 11.08
C ASN A 45 -10.50 18.52 10.62
N VAL A 46 -11.59 18.92 9.97
CA VAL A 46 -11.78 20.29 9.46
C VAL A 46 -12.76 21.06 10.34
N THR A 47 -12.28 22.15 10.91
CA THR A 47 -13.09 23.17 11.59
C THR A 47 -13.42 24.32 10.64
N LEU A 48 -14.70 24.67 10.59
CA LEU A 48 -15.23 25.78 9.77
C LEU A 48 -15.26 27.08 10.58
N ASP A 49 -14.80 28.17 9.96
CA ASP A 49 -15.04 29.53 10.45
C ASP A 49 -16.47 30.00 10.10
N TYR A 50 -17.00 30.97 10.84
CA TYR A 50 -18.39 31.45 10.71
C TYR A 50 -18.78 31.95 9.31
N ASN A 51 -17.84 32.46 8.53
CA ASN A 51 -18.12 33.03 7.21
C ASN A 51 -18.03 32.01 6.07
N VAL A 52 -17.54 30.79 6.34
CA VAL A 52 -17.29 29.80 5.29
C VAL A 52 -18.60 29.14 4.88
N LYS A 53 -18.87 29.14 3.58
CA LYS A 53 -20.04 28.48 2.99
C LYS A 53 -19.66 27.12 2.45
N ILE A 54 -20.62 26.20 2.54
CA ILE A 54 -20.46 24.82 2.11
C ILE A 54 -21.21 24.60 0.80
N TRP A 55 -20.52 24.09 -0.20
CA TRP A 55 -21.05 23.77 -1.51
C TRP A 55 -20.87 22.28 -1.77
N ILE A 56 -21.89 21.61 -2.29
CA ILE A 56 -21.80 20.18 -2.61
C ILE A 56 -22.09 20.00 -4.10
N LYS A 57 -21.15 19.37 -4.81
CA LYS A 57 -21.32 18.84 -6.17
C LYS A 57 -21.45 17.33 -6.08
N ARG A 58 -22.52 16.76 -6.64
CA ARG A 58 -22.67 15.28 -6.72
C ARG A 58 -22.15 14.78 -8.06
N GLU A 59 -21.70 13.53 -8.11
CA GLU A 59 -21.22 12.91 -9.36
C GLU A 59 -22.24 12.99 -10.50
N LYS A 60 -23.52 12.76 -10.20
CA LYS A 60 -24.60 12.80 -11.20
C LYS A 60 -25.07 14.22 -11.57
N GLN A 61 -24.49 15.26 -10.97
CA GLN A 61 -24.90 16.65 -11.17
C GLN A 61 -23.76 17.46 -11.80
N ASN A 62 -24.06 18.12 -12.91
CA ASN A 62 -23.07 18.94 -13.62
C ASN A 62 -22.62 20.16 -12.79
N THR A 63 -23.47 20.67 -11.91
CA THR A 63 -23.23 21.90 -11.13
C THR A 63 -23.63 21.75 -9.67
N CYS A 64 -22.98 22.51 -8.78
CA CYS A 64 -23.48 22.72 -7.42
C CYS A 64 -24.82 23.46 -7.44
N ARG A 65 -25.65 23.20 -6.43
CA ARG A 65 -26.82 24.03 -6.13
C ARG A 65 -26.41 25.49 -5.93
N ASP A 66 -27.30 26.42 -6.30
CA ASP A 66 -27.07 27.87 -6.15
C ASP A 66 -27.05 28.33 -4.69
N GLN A 67 -27.65 27.54 -3.79
CA GLN A 67 -27.67 27.77 -2.36
C GLN A 67 -26.62 26.93 -1.66
N ASN A 68 -25.95 27.54 -0.67
CA ASN A 68 -25.04 26.83 0.22
C ASN A 68 -25.80 25.92 1.18
N TYR A 69 -25.11 24.88 1.64
CA TYR A 69 -25.62 23.98 2.66
C TYR A 69 -25.35 24.52 4.06
N ASP A 70 -26.29 24.28 4.97
CA ASP A 70 -26.07 24.44 6.40
C ASP A 70 -25.18 23.29 6.91
N ARG A 71 -24.19 23.62 7.74
CA ARG A 71 -23.30 22.67 8.40
C ARG A 71 -24.05 21.58 9.15
N TYR A 72 -25.18 21.92 9.76
CA TYR A 72 -26.00 20.99 10.55
C TYR A 72 -27.15 20.38 9.77
N ALA A 73 -27.21 20.60 8.45
CA ALA A 73 -28.20 19.95 7.61
C ALA A 73 -27.98 18.42 7.64
N SER A 74 -29.01 17.70 8.06
CA SER A 74 -29.07 16.24 7.96
C SER A 74 -29.51 15.83 6.56
N LEU A 75 -28.65 15.09 5.86
CA LEU A 75 -28.90 14.57 4.52
C LEU A 75 -28.74 13.04 4.51
N PRO A 76 -29.45 12.32 3.63
CA PRO A 76 -29.23 10.89 3.45
C PRO A 76 -27.81 10.58 3.01
N TRP A 77 -27.23 9.46 3.47
CA TRP A 77 -25.86 9.08 3.10
C TRP A 77 -25.64 8.95 1.59
N GLU A 78 -26.67 8.55 0.83
CA GLU A 78 -26.55 8.44 -0.63
C GLU A 78 -26.25 9.79 -1.29
N HIS A 79 -26.56 10.90 -0.62
CA HIS A 79 -26.24 12.24 -1.11
C HIS A 79 -24.75 12.54 -1.12
N PHE A 80 -23.98 11.84 -0.29
CA PHE A 80 -22.56 12.03 -0.15
C PHE A 80 -21.73 11.02 -0.94
N ASN A 81 -22.35 10.00 -1.53
CA ASN A 81 -21.63 9.03 -2.33
C ASN A 81 -21.06 9.68 -3.60
N ASN A 82 -19.75 9.59 -3.77
CA ASN A 82 -18.97 10.23 -4.83
C ASN A 82 -19.24 11.74 -4.97
N CYS A 83 -19.49 12.42 -3.85
CA CYS A 83 -19.68 13.86 -3.86
C CYS A 83 -18.37 14.62 -3.62
N VAL A 84 -18.36 15.87 -4.06
CA VAL A 84 -17.31 16.84 -3.80
C VAL A 84 -17.89 17.97 -2.97
N ILE A 85 -17.36 18.16 -1.77
CA ILE A 85 -17.74 19.22 -0.84
C ILE A 85 -16.67 20.31 -0.93
N ALA A 86 -17.06 21.52 -1.32
CA ALA A 86 -16.18 22.68 -1.35
C ALA A 86 -16.50 23.66 -0.22
N LEU A 87 -15.45 24.16 0.42
CA LEU A 87 -15.48 25.19 1.45
C LEU A 87 -14.95 26.50 0.87
N ALA A 88 -15.80 27.52 0.79
CA ALA A 88 -15.45 28.82 0.21
C ALA A 88 -16.37 29.94 0.68
N TYR A 89 -15.93 31.20 0.56
CA TYR A 89 -16.78 32.37 0.85
C TYR A 89 -17.79 32.67 -0.26
N TYR A 90 -17.48 32.25 -1.49
CA TYR A 90 -18.28 32.44 -2.69
C TYR A 90 -18.61 31.10 -3.34
N ARG A 91 -19.52 31.09 -4.30
CA ARG A 91 -19.85 29.89 -5.08
C ARG A 91 -18.67 29.53 -5.99
N PRO A 92 -18.02 28.37 -5.80
CA PRO A 92 -16.97 27.93 -6.70
C PRO A 92 -17.49 27.67 -8.12
N ASN A 93 -16.71 28.11 -9.11
CA ASN A 93 -16.95 27.80 -10.51
C ASN A 93 -16.78 26.28 -10.75
N PRO A 94 -17.66 25.60 -11.50
CA PRO A 94 -17.51 24.19 -11.87
C PRO A 94 -16.10 23.75 -12.28
N GLU A 95 -15.36 24.57 -13.02
CA GLU A 95 -13.98 24.28 -13.45
C GLU A 95 -13.01 24.10 -12.27
N VAL A 96 -13.22 24.85 -11.18
CA VAL A 96 -12.40 24.74 -9.97
C VAL A 96 -12.50 23.33 -9.39
N PHE A 97 -13.72 22.75 -9.35
CA PHE A 97 -13.91 21.38 -8.89
C PHE A 97 -13.18 20.36 -9.76
N GLU A 98 -13.29 20.49 -11.09
CA GLU A 98 -12.64 19.57 -12.02
C GLU A 98 -11.11 19.62 -11.89
N ASN A 99 -10.53 20.83 -11.76
CA ASN A 99 -9.10 20.99 -11.56
C ASN A 99 -8.61 20.30 -10.28
N TYR A 100 -9.35 20.43 -9.18
CA TYR A 100 -9.00 19.75 -7.93
C TYR A 100 -9.16 18.23 -8.02
N ILE A 101 -10.24 17.74 -8.65
CA ILE A 101 -10.45 16.30 -8.89
C ILE A 101 -9.32 15.74 -9.76
N GLN A 102 -8.93 16.46 -10.81
CA GLN A 102 -7.86 16.07 -11.71
C GLN A 102 -6.50 16.03 -10.99
N SER A 103 -6.20 17.04 -10.17
CA SER A 103 -4.98 17.07 -9.35
C SER A 103 -4.88 15.87 -8.38
N LEU A 104 -6.01 15.42 -7.83
CA LEU A 104 -6.06 14.23 -6.97
C LEU A 104 -5.79 12.94 -7.76
N ARG A 105 -6.34 12.83 -8.98
CA ARG A 105 -6.09 11.68 -9.87
C ARG A 105 -4.62 11.59 -10.22
N GLU A 106 -4.00 12.72 -10.54
CA GLU A 106 -2.57 12.83 -10.85
C GLU A 106 -1.70 12.43 -9.66
N LYS A 107 -2.02 12.89 -8.44
CA LYS A 107 -1.31 12.48 -7.22
C LYS A 107 -1.41 10.97 -6.98
N LYS A 108 -2.61 10.39 -7.06
CA LYS A 108 -2.81 8.94 -6.89
C LYS A 108 -2.04 8.13 -7.94
N PHE A 109 -2.03 8.61 -9.19
CA PHE A 109 -1.28 7.98 -10.26
C PHE A 109 0.23 8.02 -10.00
N ALA A 110 0.76 9.17 -9.57
CA ALA A 110 2.16 9.32 -9.22
C ALA A 110 2.59 8.40 -8.06
N ASP A 111 1.74 8.24 -7.04
CA ASP A 111 2.02 7.34 -5.92
C ASP A 111 2.00 5.86 -6.34
N ALA A 112 1.03 5.47 -7.19
CA ALA A 112 0.99 4.12 -7.76
C ALA A 112 2.22 3.81 -8.63
N LEU A 113 2.71 4.80 -9.38
CA LEU A 113 3.92 4.67 -10.18
C LEU A 113 5.16 4.43 -9.30
N LYS A 114 5.32 5.20 -8.21
CA LYS A 114 6.41 5.00 -7.23
C LYS A 114 6.35 3.62 -6.57
N GLU A 115 5.16 3.11 -6.30
CA GLU A 115 4.99 1.77 -5.75
C GLU A 115 5.41 0.70 -6.76
N GLN A 116 5.05 0.86 -8.04
CA GLN A 116 5.50 -0.04 -9.10
C GLN A 116 7.02 -0.03 -9.28
N GLU A 117 7.66 1.14 -9.23
CA GLU A 117 9.12 1.27 -9.29
C GLU A 117 9.80 0.50 -8.15
N LYS A 118 9.30 0.64 -6.91
CA LYS A 118 9.81 -0.12 -5.75
C LYS A 118 9.69 -1.63 -5.95
N ILE A 119 8.54 -2.10 -6.43
CA ILE A 119 8.32 -3.53 -6.72
C ILE A 119 9.30 -4.01 -7.80
N TRP A 120 9.54 -3.19 -8.82
CA TRP A 120 10.48 -3.50 -9.89
C TRP A 120 11.91 -3.60 -9.39
N GLU A 121 12.38 -2.63 -8.60
CA GLU A 121 13.71 -2.66 -7.97
C GLU A 121 13.89 -3.89 -7.08
N GLU A 122 12.89 -4.23 -6.28
CA GLU A 122 12.95 -5.41 -5.41
C GLU A 122 13.03 -6.71 -6.22
N LYS A 123 12.25 -6.81 -7.31
CA LYS A 123 12.32 -7.95 -8.24
C LYS A 123 13.69 -8.03 -8.94
N LYS A 124 14.25 -6.89 -9.33
CA LYS A 124 15.57 -6.81 -9.95
C LYS A 124 16.66 -7.27 -8.99
N ARG A 125 16.65 -6.78 -7.73
CA ARG A 125 17.58 -7.22 -6.68
C ARG A 125 17.49 -8.72 -6.43
N LYS A 126 16.28 -9.27 -6.32
CA LYS A 126 16.07 -10.73 -6.16
C LYS A 126 16.58 -11.54 -7.35
N LYS A 127 16.54 -11.00 -8.58
CA LYS A 127 17.12 -11.65 -9.76
C LYS A 127 18.65 -11.62 -9.72
N GLU A 128 19.25 -10.50 -9.36
CA GLU A 128 20.71 -10.36 -9.22
C GLU A 128 21.26 -11.28 -8.11
N GLU A 129 20.59 -11.35 -6.96
CA GLU A 129 20.93 -12.29 -5.88
C GLU A 129 20.86 -13.77 -6.31
N ARG A 130 19.94 -14.10 -7.22
CA ARG A 130 19.80 -15.46 -7.79
C ARG A 130 20.86 -15.73 -8.86
N ALA A 131 21.20 -14.75 -9.68
CA ALA A 131 22.23 -14.88 -10.72
C ALA A 131 23.62 -15.15 -10.13
N GLY A 132 23.91 -14.65 -8.93
CA GLY A 132 25.16 -14.96 -8.20
C GLY A 132 25.22 -16.33 -7.53
N LYS A 133 24.10 -17.08 -7.45
CA LYS A 133 24.05 -18.41 -6.80
C LYS A 133 24.12 -19.51 -7.86
N ALA A 134 25.14 -20.36 -7.76
CA ALA A 134 25.25 -21.55 -8.61
C ALA A 134 23.97 -22.41 -8.51
N PRO A 135 23.48 -23.00 -9.62
CA PRO A 135 22.29 -23.85 -9.60
C PRO A 135 22.41 -24.98 -8.58
N ILE A 136 21.30 -25.32 -7.93
CA ILE A 136 21.23 -26.32 -6.84
C ILE A 136 21.88 -27.65 -7.26
N TYR A 137 21.69 -28.08 -8.50
CA TYR A 137 22.30 -29.29 -9.06
C TYR A 137 23.84 -29.25 -9.07
N VAL A 138 24.44 -28.09 -9.38
CA VAL A 138 25.91 -27.89 -9.36
C VAL A 138 26.43 -27.95 -7.93
N ALA A 139 25.73 -27.34 -6.98
CA ALA A 139 26.09 -27.40 -5.56
C ALA A 139 26.03 -28.83 -4.99
N LEU A 140 25.01 -29.62 -5.38
CA LEU A 140 24.88 -31.03 -5.00
C LEU A 140 26.01 -31.89 -5.58
N LYS A 141 26.35 -31.69 -6.86
CA LYS A 141 27.46 -32.40 -7.52
C LYS A 141 28.81 -32.12 -6.83
N ASN A 142 29.06 -30.87 -6.46
CA ASN A 142 30.28 -30.47 -5.74
C ASN A 142 30.36 -31.08 -4.33
N LYS A 143 29.24 -31.16 -3.59
CA LYS A 143 29.19 -31.85 -2.29
C LYS A 143 29.51 -33.34 -2.41
N ALA A 144 28.98 -34.02 -3.42
CA ALA A 144 29.27 -35.44 -3.67
C ALA A 144 30.77 -35.67 -3.97
N ILE A 145 31.37 -34.81 -4.81
CA ILE A 145 32.80 -34.87 -5.13
C ILE A 145 33.67 -34.65 -3.87
N GLN A 146 33.33 -33.69 -3.02
CA GLN A 146 34.05 -33.45 -1.77
C GLN A 146 33.95 -34.63 -0.79
N ALA A 147 32.77 -35.25 -0.67
CA ALA A 147 32.59 -36.44 0.17
C ALA A 147 33.46 -37.62 -0.30
N LEU A 148 33.54 -37.82 -1.61
CA LEU A 148 34.39 -38.84 -2.23
C LEU A 148 35.88 -38.60 -1.95
N LYS A 149 36.35 -37.35 -2.07
CA LYS A 149 37.73 -36.97 -1.73
C LYS A 149 38.04 -37.24 -0.25
N LYS A 150 37.14 -36.86 0.67
CA LYS A 150 37.31 -37.13 2.11
C LYS A 150 37.41 -38.62 2.41
N ARG A 151 36.56 -39.46 1.79
CA ARG A 151 36.62 -40.92 1.94
C ARG A 151 37.95 -41.49 1.46
N LYS A 152 38.46 -41.04 0.30
CA LYS A 152 39.76 -41.48 -0.23
C LYS A 152 40.93 -41.08 0.68
N ILE A 153 40.92 -39.85 1.20
CA ILE A 153 41.95 -39.37 2.13
C ILE A 153 41.92 -40.18 3.43
N LYS A 154 40.73 -40.43 3.99
CA LYS A 154 40.57 -41.23 5.21
C LYS A 154 41.12 -42.65 5.03
N ALA A 155 40.75 -43.32 3.93
CA ALA A 155 41.21 -44.68 3.63
C ALA A 155 42.74 -44.74 3.45
N ARG A 156 43.35 -43.71 2.87
CA ARG A 156 44.81 -43.63 2.73
C ARG A 156 45.50 -43.46 4.08
N ILE A 157 44.99 -42.59 4.95
CA ILE A 157 45.52 -42.40 6.30
C ILE A 157 45.39 -43.68 7.14
N GLU A 158 44.24 -44.36 7.07
CA GLU A 158 44.01 -45.65 7.75
C GLU A 158 44.96 -46.74 7.24
N ALA A 159 45.23 -46.79 5.93
CA ALA A 159 46.19 -47.73 5.35
C ALA A 159 47.64 -47.43 5.78
N GLU A 160 48.05 -46.15 5.77
CA GLU A 160 49.38 -45.73 6.23
C GLU A 160 49.59 -45.99 7.74
N LEU A 161 48.55 -45.86 8.56
CA LEU A 161 48.59 -46.21 9.99
C LEU A 161 48.70 -47.72 10.21
N ALA A 162 47.92 -48.52 9.48
CA ALA A 162 47.96 -49.98 9.57
C ALA A 162 49.28 -50.59 9.07
N GLU A 163 49.96 -49.95 8.10
CA GLU A 163 51.31 -50.34 7.71
C GLU A 163 52.34 -50.02 8.81
N LYS A 164 52.25 -48.83 9.43
CA LYS A 164 53.14 -48.43 10.52
C LYS A 164 53.04 -49.37 11.74
N GLU A 165 51.83 -49.76 12.13
CA GLU A 165 51.61 -50.71 13.23
C GLU A 165 52.19 -52.11 12.94
N LYS A 166 52.21 -52.54 11.66
CA LYS A 166 52.82 -53.81 11.25
C LYS A 166 54.35 -53.77 11.26
N THR A 167 54.96 -52.63 10.94
CA THR A 167 56.42 -52.44 11.04
C THR A 167 56.89 -52.32 12.49
N GLU A 168 56.18 -51.60 13.36
CA GLU A 168 56.55 -51.49 14.79
C GLU A 168 56.43 -52.84 15.54
N ASN A 169 55.47 -53.69 15.19
CA ASN A 169 55.35 -55.04 15.77
C ASN A 169 56.39 -56.05 15.25
N LYS A 170 57.08 -55.75 14.13
CA LYS A 170 58.19 -56.56 13.63
C LYS A 170 59.53 -56.18 14.25
N GLU A 171 59.70 -54.94 14.70
CA GLU A 171 60.93 -54.47 15.37
C GLU A 171 60.95 -54.78 16.89
N LYS A 172 59.82 -55.20 17.48
CA LYS A 172 59.70 -55.59 18.90
C LYS A 172 59.71 -57.11 19.15
N LYS A 173 59.98 -57.94 18.14
CA LYS A 173 60.19 -59.40 18.28
C LYS A 173 61.63 -59.76 17.96
#